data_AF-A0A9P6MVW2-F1
#
_entry.id   AF-A0A9P6MVW2-F1
#
_cell.length_a   1.000
_cell.length_b   1.000
_cell.length_c   1.000
_cell.angle_alpha   90.00
_cell.angle_beta   90.00
_cell.angle_gamma   90.00
#
_symmetry.space_group_name_H-M   'P 1'
#
loop_
_entity.id
_entity.type
_entity.pdbx_description
1 polymer ?
#
loop_
_entity_poly.entity_id
_entity_poly.type
_entity_poly.pdbx_seq_one_letter_code
_entity_poly.pdbx_strand_id
1 'polypeptide(L)'
;MAAVNQDTTSVVLNQPNNSGLHIAIHPLTLLNISDHYTRTAIQSGHGPVHAIGALLGIQSGREVEIFNSYELQFTLQDGSVRIQDEYFVTKQEQFRQVFPAYDFLGWYSIGHRPTTVDIDVLQQLTVYNESPLFLQLDPNEIPTPARSLPITVYESIVDIVDNQPQPMFIKAAYKVETGEAERIAVDHVAHAATHQEGESSLIAHLSGQRNAIKMLDTRIKLLHEYLQDSVQGRVPKDHDLERQISSLCNRLPTISGQAFEEEFMTEYNDVLLTSYLATVTKGTHVMSEMIDKFNVVASASSHQSHGRPRRGMMG
;
A
#
# COMPACT_ATOMS: atom_id res chain seq x y z
N MET A 1 40.07 -6.12 -20.48
CA MET A 1 38.82 -6.90 -20.58
C MET A 1 38.76 -7.78 -19.35
N ALA A 2 38.19 -7.28 -18.27
CA ALA A 2 38.05 -8.02 -17.02
C ALA A 2 36.76 -8.85 -17.11
N ALA A 3 36.91 -10.17 -17.05
CA ALA A 3 35.78 -11.08 -16.96
C ALA A 3 35.05 -10.81 -15.64
N VAL A 4 33.77 -10.44 -15.77
CA VAL A 4 32.83 -10.39 -14.65
C VAL A 4 32.60 -11.84 -14.23
N ASN A 5 33.07 -12.22 -13.04
CA ASN A 5 32.65 -13.47 -12.39
C ASN A 5 31.13 -13.39 -12.20
N GLN A 6 30.37 -14.03 -13.08
CA GLN A 6 28.97 -14.33 -12.84
C GLN A 6 28.92 -15.45 -11.81
N ASP A 7 28.31 -15.20 -10.64
CA ASP A 7 27.99 -16.23 -9.66
C ASP A 7 27.12 -17.30 -10.36
N THR A 8 27.69 -18.48 -10.60
CA THR A 8 27.08 -19.62 -11.31
C THR A 8 25.92 -20.29 -10.54
N THR A 9 25.41 -19.65 -9.50
CA THR A 9 24.29 -20.11 -8.65
C THR A 9 23.14 -19.11 -8.57
N SER A 10 23.25 -17.95 -9.24
CA SER A 10 22.19 -16.95 -9.27
C SER A 10 21.10 -17.35 -10.27
N VAL A 11 19.87 -17.53 -9.79
CA VAL A 11 18.68 -17.70 -10.64
C VAL A 11 18.05 -16.36 -11.04
N VAL A 12 18.69 -15.24 -10.70
CA VAL A 12 18.23 -13.88 -11.02
C VAL A 12 19.14 -13.23 -12.04
N LEU A 13 18.54 -12.65 -13.07
CA LEU A 13 19.22 -11.86 -14.09
C LEU A 13 19.34 -10.41 -13.66
N ASN A 14 20.57 -9.88 -13.72
CA ASN A 14 20.91 -8.51 -13.33
C ASN A 14 20.75 -7.51 -14.49
N GLN A 15 19.70 -7.68 -15.28
CA GLN A 15 19.42 -6.86 -16.47
C GLN A 15 18.19 -5.98 -16.22
N PRO A 16 18.09 -4.79 -16.86
CA PRO A 16 16.87 -4.00 -16.79
C PRO A 16 15.73 -4.76 -17.46
N ASN A 17 14.59 -4.81 -16.78
CA ASN A 17 13.40 -5.45 -17.31
C ASN A 17 12.66 -4.51 -18.28
N ASN A 18 12.50 -4.96 -19.52
CA ASN A 18 11.84 -4.23 -20.60
C ASN A 18 10.52 -4.88 -21.05
N SER A 19 9.98 -5.82 -20.28
CA SER A 19 8.56 -6.14 -20.29
C SER A 19 7.85 -4.85 -19.85
N GLY A 20 7.21 -4.03 -20.68
CA GLY A 20 6.47 -2.84 -20.17
C GLY A 20 5.22 -3.18 -19.33
N LEU A 21 5.28 -4.13 -18.40
CA LEU A 21 4.20 -4.54 -17.52
C LEU A 21 4.08 -3.54 -16.38
N HIS A 22 2.86 -3.15 -16.05
CA HIS A 22 2.56 -2.23 -14.99
C HIS A 22 1.95 -3.02 -13.83
N ILE A 23 2.73 -3.21 -12.76
CA ILE A 23 2.32 -4.01 -11.62
C ILE A 23 1.89 -3.08 -10.49
N ALA A 24 0.63 -3.20 -10.07
CA ALA A 24 0.07 -2.53 -8.92
C ALA A 24 -0.21 -3.55 -7.82
N ILE A 25 0.23 -3.26 -6.59
CA ILE A 25 0.00 -4.11 -5.42
C ILE A 25 -0.84 -3.34 -4.41
N HIS A 26 -1.96 -3.93 -4.01
CA HIS A 26 -2.81 -3.39 -2.97
C HIS A 26 -2.28 -3.72 -1.56
N PRO A 27 -2.40 -2.79 -0.59
CA PRO A 27 -1.87 -2.98 0.77
C PRO A 27 -2.39 -4.23 1.48
N LEU A 28 -3.64 -4.63 1.22
CA LEU A 28 -4.23 -5.84 1.81
C LEU A 28 -3.37 -7.07 1.54
N THR A 29 -2.83 -7.20 0.32
CA THR A 29 -1.94 -8.31 -0.06
C THR A 29 -0.67 -8.31 0.79
N LEU A 30 -0.06 -7.14 1.00
CA LEU A 30 1.15 -7.00 1.81
C LEU A 30 0.89 -7.36 3.28
N LEU A 31 -0.26 -6.93 3.82
CA LEU A 31 -0.69 -7.25 5.17
C LEU A 31 -0.95 -8.75 5.33
N ASN A 32 -1.60 -9.40 4.37
CA ASN A 32 -1.83 -10.85 4.38
C ASN A 32 -0.51 -11.63 4.38
N ILE A 33 0.47 -11.24 3.56
CA ILE A 33 1.79 -11.89 3.53
C ILE A 33 2.52 -11.69 4.86
N SER A 34 2.49 -10.48 5.42
CA SER A 34 3.09 -10.18 6.71
C SER A 34 2.45 -10.95 7.86
N ASP A 35 1.12 -11.06 7.88
CA ASP A 35 0.37 -11.85 8.86
C ASP A 35 0.70 -13.34 8.73
N HIS A 36 0.69 -13.88 7.50
CA HIS A 36 1.07 -15.28 7.25
C HIS A 36 2.50 -15.56 7.74
N TYR A 37 3.47 -14.71 7.39
CA TYR A 37 4.84 -14.83 7.90
C TYR A 37 4.90 -14.83 9.43
N THR A 38 4.25 -13.87 10.08
CA THR A 38 4.29 -13.71 11.54
C THR A 38 3.64 -14.91 12.24
N ARG A 39 2.49 -15.38 11.73
CA ARG A 39 1.78 -16.55 12.27
C ARG A 39 2.65 -17.81 12.17
N THR A 40 3.24 -18.04 11.00
CA THR A 40 4.10 -19.21 10.76
C THR A 40 5.37 -19.13 11.59
N ALA A 41 5.99 -17.95 11.73
CA ALA A 41 7.16 -17.75 12.58
C ALA A 41 6.87 -18.12 14.05
N ILE A 42 5.72 -17.69 14.58
CA ILE A 42 5.31 -18.03 15.95
C ILE A 42 5.05 -19.53 16.10
N GLN A 43 4.43 -20.17 15.11
CA GLN A 43 4.13 -21.61 15.13
C GLN A 43 5.39 -22.48 15.00
N SER A 44 6.34 -22.06 14.16
CA SER A 44 7.60 -22.77 13.91
C SER A 44 8.66 -22.53 15.01
N GLY A 45 8.45 -21.55 15.89
CA GLY A 45 9.37 -21.22 16.97
C GLY A 45 10.71 -20.69 16.45
N HIS A 46 11.78 -21.47 16.60
CA HIS A 46 13.14 -21.10 16.16
C HIS A 46 13.55 -21.75 14.83
N GLY A 47 12.65 -22.45 14.14
CA GLY A 47 12.91 -23.08 12.85
C GLY A 47 12.88 -22.08 11.68
N PRO A 48 13.40 -22.47 10.50
CA PRO A 48 13.24 -21.68 9.29
C PRO A 48 11.75 -21.53 8.94
N VAL A 49 11.35 -20.29 8.64
CA VAL A 49 9.96 -19.96 8.31
C VAL A 49 9.76 -20.13 6.82
N HIS A 50 8.98 -21.15 6.44
CA HIS A 50 8.57 -21.37 5.06
C HIS A 50 7.10 -20.95 4.93
N ALA A 51 6.85 -19.86 4.22
CA ALA A 51 5.51 -19.40 3.89
C ALA A 51 5.45 -19.16 2.39
N ILE A 52 4.51 -19.84 1.73
CA ILE A 52 4.26 -19.74 0.29
C ILE A 52 2.77 -19.50 0.11
N GLY A 53 2.41 -18.60 -0.79
CA GLY A 53 1.00 -18.34 -1.09
C GLY A 53 0.77 -17.87 -2.51
N ALA A 54 -0.49 -17.86 -2.91
CA ALA A 54 -0.95 -17.40 -4.21
C ALA A 54 -1.36 -15.92 -4.15
N LEU A 55 -1.12 -15.20 -5.25
CA LEU A 55 -1.51 -13.83 -5.49
C LEU A 55 -2.70 -13.81 -6.44
N LEU A 56 -3.72 -13.06 -6.08
CA LEU A 56 -4.98 -12.94 -6.81
C LEU A 56 -5.22 -11.51 -7.24
N GLY A 57 -5.78 -11.35 -8.42
CA GLY A 57 -6.27 -10.05 -8.87
C GLY A 57 -6.70 -10.04 -10.31
N ILE A 58 -6.58 -8.88 -10.96
CA ILE A 58 -7.09 -8.66 -12.31
C ILE A 58 -5.92 -8.26 -13.22
N GLN A 59 -5.91 -8.82 -14.43
CA GLN A 59 -5.02 -8.40 -15.49
C GLN A 59 -5.81 -7.84 -16.66
N SER A 60 -5.55 -6.59 -17.03
CA SER A 60 -6.12 -5.92 -18.20
C SER A 60 -5.01 -5.54 -19.17
N GLY A 61 -4.70 -6.44 -20.10
CA GLY A 61 -3.59 -6.26 -21.03
C GLY A 61 -2.25 -6.28 -20.30
N ARG A 62 -1.59 -5.11 -20.20
CA ARG A 62 -0.29 -4.94 -19.53
C ARG A 62 -0.40 -4.36 -18.12
N GLU A 63 -1.60 -4.03 -17.68
CA GLU A 63 -1.87 -3.61 -16.29
C GLU A 63 -2.21 -4.86 -15.48
N VAL A 64 -1.48 -5.08 -14.39
CA VAL A 64 -1.66 -6.19 -13.46
C VAL A 64 -1.89 -5.62 -12.08
N GLU A 65 -3.09 -5.82 -11.53
CA GLU A 65 -3.49 -5.34 -10.23
C GLU A 65 -3.67 -6.52 -9.27
N ILE A 66 -2.80 -6.60 -8.25
CA ILE A 66 -2.81 -7.63 -7.23
C ILE A 66 -3.60 -7.13 -6.02
N PHE A 67 -4.79 -7.68 -5.82
CA PHE A 67 -5.74 -7.24 -4.80
C PHE A 67 -5.67 -8.07 -3.52
N ASN A 68 -5.40 -9.37 -3.65
CA ASN A 68 -5.51 -10.29 -2.53
C ASN A 68 -4.50 -11.43 -2.64
N SER A 69 -4.40 -12.23 -1.58
CA SER A 69 -3.53 -13.40 -1.53
C SER A 69 -4.06 -14.46 -0.56
N TYR A 70 -3.70 -15.72 -0.78
CA TYR A 70 -4.01 -16.79 0.17
C TYR A 70 -2.83 -17.75 0.35
N GLU A 71 -2.78 -18.40 1.51
CA GLU A 71 -1.73 -19.34 1.90
C GLU A 71 -1.85 -20.65 1.09
N LEU A 72 -0.74 -21.20 0.60
CA LEU A 72 -0.72 -22.49 -0.11
C LEU A 72 -0.27 -23.61 0.82
N GLN A 73 -0.86 -24.81 0.64
CA GLN A 73 -0.35 -26.02 1.28
C GLN A 73 0.74 -26.66 0.43
N PHE A 74 1.83 -27.06 1.09
CA PHE A 74 2.95 -27.71 0.44
C PHE A 74 3.60 -28.73 1.38
N THR A 75 4.40 -29.63 0.82
CA THR A 75 5.26 -30.54 1.56
C THR A 75 6.73 -30.25 1.26
N LEU A 76 7.58 -30.44 2.27
CA LEU A 76 9.02 -30.36 2.14
C LEU A 76 9.58 -31.78 2.09
N GLN A 77 10.14 -32.17 0.95
CA GLN A 77 10.79 -33.48 0.75
C GLN A 77 12.20 -33.25 0.20
N ASP A 78 13.22 -33.70 0.94
CA ASP A 78 14.64 -33.63 0.52
C ASP A 78 15.11 -32.23 0.06
N GLY A 79 14.59 -31.17 0.70
CA GLY A 79 14.91 -29.78 0.36
C GLY A 79 14.12 -29.21 -0.83
N SER A 80 13.24 -30.00 -1.45
CA SER A 80 12.32 -29.58 -2.50
C SER A 80 10.93 -29.26 -1.94
N VAL A 81 10.28 -28.25 -2.52
CA VAL A 81 8.91 -27.87 -2.17
C VAL A 81 7.95 -28.49 -3.18
N ARG A 82 6.91 -29.19 -2.68
CA ARG A 82 5.81 -29.71 -3.53
C ARG A 82 4.50 -29.06 -3.15
N ILE A 83 3.92 -28.27 -4.05
CA ILE A 83 2.61 -27.64 -3.86
C ILE A 83 1.51 -28.70 -3.95
N GLN A 84 0.54 -28.64 -3.04
CA GLN A 84 -0.63 -29.53 -3.05
C GLN A 84 -1.67 -29.03 -4.07
N ASP A 85 -1.68 -29.68 -5.22
CA ASP A 85 -2.54 -29.35 -6.37
C ASP A 85 -4.04 -29.29 -6.02
N GLU A 86 -4.55 -30.31 -5.32
CA GLU A 86 -5.95 -30.38 -4.92
C GLU A 86 -6.37 -29.23 -4.00
N TYR A 87 -5.47 -28.81 -3.10
CA TYR A 87 -5.70 -27.67 -2.23
C TYR A 87 -5.73 -26.36 -3.03
N PHE A 88 -4.79 -26.18 -3.95
CA PHE A 88 -4.72 -25.01 -4.84
C PHE A 88 -6.02 -24.84 -5.63
N VAL A 89 -6.44 -25.89 -6.36
CA VAL A 89 -7.64 -25.85 -7.21
C VAL A 89 -8.89 -25.59 -6.37
N THR A 90 -9.03 -26.28 -5.24
CA THR A 90 -10.17 -26.10 -4.34
C THR A 90 -10.24 -24.66 -3.81
N LYS A 91 -9.10 -24.10 -3.38
CA LYS A 91 -9.03 -22.72 -2.89
C LYS A 91 -9.32 -21.71 -3.98
N GLN A 92 -8.78 -21.90 -5.18
CA GLN A 92 -9.03 -21.02 -6.30
C GLN A 92 -10.53 -20.96 -6.63
N GLU A 93 -11.22 -22.10 -6.67
CA GLU A 93 -12.66 -22.11 -6.94
C GLU A 93 -13.48 -21.47 -5.81
N GLN A 94 -13.08 -21.63 -4.55
CA GLN A 94 -13.70 -20.92 -3.42
C GLN A 94 -13.57 -19.40 -3.56
N PHE A 95 -12.39 -18.90 -3.93
CA PHE A 95 -12.20 -17.47 -4.17
C PHE A 95 -13.01 -16.98 -5.36
N ARG A 96 -13.10 -17.77 -6.43
CA ARG A 96 -13.87 -17.42 -7.63
C ARG A 96 -15.38 -17.29 -7.38
N GLN A 97 -15.92 -17.99 -6.38
CA GLN A 97 -17.31 -17.82 -5.96
C GLN A 97 -17.61 -16.43 -5.37
N VAL A 98 -16.63 -15.82 -4.70
CA VAL A 98 -16.79 -14.53 -4.01
C VAL A 98 -16.24 -13.37 -4.86
N PHE A 99 -15.18 -13.63 -5.62
CA PHE A 99 -14.50 -12.68 -6.50
C PHE A 99 -14.36 -13.28 -7.91
N PRO A 100 -15.44 -13.30 -8.72
CA PRO A 100 -15.43 -13.96 -10.03
C PRO A 100 -14.48 -13.36 -11.06
N ALA A 101 -14.10 -12.10 -10.88
CA ALA A 101 -13.17 -11.38 -11.74
C ALA A 101 -11.69 -11.61 -11.36
N TYR A 102 -11.42 -12.25 -10.21
CA TYR A 102 -10.05 -12.46 -9.75
C TYR A 102 -9.49 -13.76 -10.30
N ASP A 103 -8.35 -13.64 -10.95
CA ASP A 103 -7.56 -14.75 -11.46
C ASP A 103 -6.28 -14.93 -10.64
N PHE A 104 -5.66 -16.10 -10.80
CA PHE A 104 -4.34 -16.38 -10.25
C PHE A 104 -3.28 -15.64 -11.07
N LEU A 105 -2.63 -14.65 -10.47
CA LEU A 105 -1.64 -13.78 -11.13
C LEU A 105 -0.19 -14.16 -10.83
N GLY A 106 0.04 -14.87 -9.74
CA GLY A 106 1.40 -15.08 -9.25
C GLY A 106 1.41 -15.71 -7.87
N TRP A 107 2.58 -15.73 -7.25
CA TRP A 107 2.79 -16.33 -5.94
C TRP A 107 3.80 -15.53 -5.14
N TYR A 108 3.84 -15.78 -3.84
CA TYR A 108 4.81 -15.17 -2.95
C TYR A 108 5.55 -16.18 -2.10
N SER A 109 6.76 -15.81 -1.68
CA SER A 109 7.54 -16.51 -0.66
C SER A 109 8.32 -15.55 0.23
N ILE A 110 8.96 -16.11 1.26
CA ILE A 110 9.77 -15.37 2.22
C ILE A 110 11.25 -15.67 1.97
N GLY A 111 12.07 -14.63 1.77
CA GLY A 111 13.50 -14.80 1.56
C GLY A 111 14.20 -13.54 1.09
N HIS A 112 15.54 -13.55 1.15
CA HIS A 112 16.37 -12.42 0.71
C HIS A 112 16.54 -12.37 -0.81
N ARG A 113 16.69 -13.54 -1.44
CA ARG A 113 16.86 -13.68 -2.90
C ARG A 113 16.18 -14.95 -3.40
N PRO A 114 15.72 -14.98 -4.66
CA PRO A 114 15.24 -16.18 -5.30
C PRO A 114 16.33 -17.26 -5.36
N THR A 115 15.93 -18.50 -5.17
CA THR A 115 16.75 -19.71 -5.13
C THR A 115 16.26 -20.73 -6.17
N THR A 116 16.98 -21.84 -6.33
CA THR A 116 16.54 -22.95 -7.20
C THR A 116 15.22 -23.57 -6.73
N VAL A 117 14.94 -23.55 -5.43
CA VAL A 117 13.64 -23.99 -4.87
C VAL A 117 12.50 -23.13 -5.40
N ASP A 118 12.73 -21.82 -5.56
CA ASP A 118 11.73 -20.91 -6.12
C ASP A 118 11.48 -21.17 -7.61
N ILE A 119 12.51 -21.63 -8.35
CA ILE A 119 12.36 -22.10 -9.74
C ILE A 119 11.51 -23.37 -9.81
N ASP A 120 11.70 -24.31 -8.89
CA ASP A 120 10.90 -25.54 -8.84
C ASP A 120 9.43 -25.23 -8.52
N VAL A 121 9.16 -24.24 -7.66
CA VAL A 121 7.80 -23.76 -7.38
C VAL A 121 7.20 -23.05 -8.59
N LEU A 122 7.96 -22.20 -9.26
CA LEU A 122 7.55 -21.54 -10.50
C LEU A 122 7.09 -22.56 -11.55
N GLN A 123 7.87 -23.61 -11.78
CA GLN A 123 7.53 -24.67 -12.75
C GLN A 123 6.23 -25.39 -12.40
N GLN A 124 5.97 -25.62 -11.11
CA GLN A 124 4.71 -26.22 -10.65
C GLN A 124 3.50 -25.31 -10.91
N LEU A 125 3.66 -24.01 -10.71
CA LEU A 125 2.58 -23.03 -10.83
C LEU A 125 2.33 -22.55 -12.26
N THR A 126 3.30 -22.78 -13.17
CA THR A 126 3.18 -22.41 -14.60
C THR A 126 2.02 -23.14 -15.30
N VAL A 127 1.55 -24.26 -14.73
CA VAL A 127 0.37 -25.00 -15.21
C VAL A 127 -0.92 -24.17 -15.07
N TYR A 128 -0.98 -23.26 -14.10
CA TYR A 128 -2.16 -22.44 -13.78
C TYR A 128 -2.13 -21.05 -14.39
N ASN A 129 -0.93 -20.51 -14.61
CA ASN A 129 -0.71 -19.23 -15.27
C ASN A 129 0.62 -19.35 -16.04
N GLU A 130 0.63 -19.00 -17.33
CA GLU A 130 1.81 -19.16 -18.20
C GLU A 130 3.00 -18.28 -17.80
N SER A 131 2.75 -17.18 -17.09
CA SER A 131 3.76 -16.20 -16.67
C SER A 131 3.41 -15.63 -15.28
N PRO A 132 3.46 -16.46 -14.22
CA PRO A 132 3.04 -16.03 -12.89
C PRO A 132 4.10 -15.10 -12.30
N LEU A 133 3.65 -13.98 -11.73
CA LEU A 133 4.52 -13.07 -10.99
C LEU A 133 5.05 -13.74 -9.72
N PHE A 134 6.27 -13.41 -9.33
CA PHE A 134 6.84 -13.87 -8.07
C PHE A 134 7.15 -12.69 -7.16
N LEU A 135 6.52 -12.63 -5.98
CA LEU A 135 6.76 -11.62 -4.96
C LEU A 135 7.54 -12.23 -3.80
N GLN A 136 8.69 -11.65 -3.45
CA GLN A 136 9.48 -12.11 -2.31
C GLN A 136 9.52 -11.04 -1.23
N LEU A 137 9.14 -11.41 0.00
CA LEU A 137 9.27 -10.57 1.20
C LEU A 137 10.55 -10.95 1.96
N ASP A 138 11.41 -9.97 2.25
CA ASP A 138 12.59 -10.16 3.10
C ASP A 138 12.37 -9.56 4.49
N PRO A 139 12.00 -10.35 5.51
CA PRO A 139 11.75 -9.84 6.85
C PRO A 139 13.00 -9.28 7.54
N ASN A 140 14.20 -9.58 7.02
CA ASN A 140 15.47 -9.11 7.57
C ASN A 140 16.03 -7.88 6.84
N GLU A 141 15.42 -7.44 5.73
CA GLU A 141 15.87 -6.24 5.02
C GLU A 141 15.54 -5.00 5.86
N ILE A 142 16.58 -4.23 6.19
CA ILE A 142 16.44 -2.98 6.95
C ILE A 142 15.90 -1.91 6.00
N PRO A 143 14.73 -1.29 6.29
CA PRO A 143 14.19 -0.22 5.46
C PRO A 143 15.19 0.93 5.36
N THR A 144 15.42 1.40 4.13
CA THR A 144 16.26 2.58 3.87
C THR A 144 15.40 3.69 3.28
N PRO A 145 15.83 4.98 3.34
CA PRO A 145 15.09 6.06 2.68
C PRO A 145 14.87 5.84 1.17
N ALA A 146 15.73 5.04 0.53
CA ALA A 146 15.65 4.66 -0.88
C ALA A 146 14.74 3.45 -1.16
N ARG A 147 14.56 2.53 -0.19
CA ARG A 147 13.67 1.37 -0.27
C ARG A 147 12.76 1.32 0.95
N SER A 148 11.52 1.76 0.77
CA SER A 148 10.54 1.88 1.85
C SER A 148 9.89 0.56 2.24
N LEU A 149 9.93 -0.47 1.38
CA LEU A 149 9.27 -1.76 1.63
C LEU A 149 10.23 -2.91 1.31
N PRO A 150 10.34 -3.93 2.18
CA PRO A 150 11.27 -5.05 2.00
C PRO A 150 10.69 -6.13 1.08
N ILE A 151 10.16 -5.73 -0.08
CA ILE A 151 9.59 -6.64 -1.08
C ILE A 151 10.28 -6.46 -2.42
N THR A 152 10.41 -7.56 -3.16
CA THR A 152 10.86 -7.54 -4.55
C THR A 152 9.91 -8.36 -5.41
N VAL A 153 9.53 -7.84 -6.58
CA VAL A 153 8.70 -8.54 -7.56
C VAL A 153 9.57 -9.00 -8.72
N TYR A 154 9.29 -10.18 -9.25
CA TYR A 154 10.01 -10.81 -10.34
C TYR A 154 9.03 -11.30 -11.41
N GLU A 155 9.44 -11.16 -12.67
CA GLU A 155 8.87 -11.87 -13.81
C GLU A 155 9.74 -13.09 -14.14
N SER A 156 9.13 -14.15 -14.67
CA SER A 156 9.86 -15.30 -15.19
C SER A 156 10.25 -15.07 -16.65
N ILE A 157 11.50 -15.36 -16.98
CA ILE A 157 12.00 -15.36 -18.36
C ILE A 157 12.83 -16.61 -18.61
N VAL A 158 12.82 -17.10 -19.85
CA VAL A 158 13.68 -18.22 -20.25
C VAL A 158 14.95 -17.63 -20.85
N ASP A 159 16.10 -17.95 -20.25
CA ASP A 159 17.42 -17.58 -20.76
C ASP A 159 18.23 -18.83 -21.10
N ILE A 160 19.24 -18.67 -21.96
CA ILE A 160 20.13 -19.77 -22.36
C ILE A 160 21.38 -19.71 -21.48
N VAL A 161 21.42 -20.57 -20.46
CA VAL A 161 22.59 -20.76 -19.60
C VAL A 161 23.22 -22.10 -19.97
N ASP A 162 24.52 -22.12 -20.25
CA ASP A 162 25.26 -23.33 -20.64
C ASP A 162 24.64 -24.11 -21.82
N ASN A 163 24.16 -23.39 -22.85
CA ASN A 163 23.46 -23.96 -24.02
C ASN A 163 22.16 -24.71 -23.70
N GLN A 164 21.58 -24.53 -22.52
CA GLN A 164 20.28 -25.09 -22.15
C GLN A 164 19.29 -23.97 -21.80
N PRO A 165 18.04 -24.05 -22.27
CA PRO A 165 17.01 -23.10 -21.86
C PRO A 165 16.66 -23.35 -20.39
N GLN A 166 16.81 -22.33 -19.56
CA GLN A 166 16.50 -22.38 -18.13
C GLN A 166 15.59 -21.21 -17.74
N PRO A 167 14.55 -21.45 -16.92
CA PRO A 167 13.77 -20.37 -16.34
C PRO A 167 14.64 -19.59 -15.34
N MET A 168 14.57 -18.27 -15.41
CA MET A 168 15.25 -17.33 -14.53
C MET A 168 14.28 -16.22 -14.13
N PHE A 169 14.63 -15.50 -13.07
CA PHE A 169 13.88 -14.35 -12.59
C PHE A 169 14.52 -13.04 -13.04
N ILE A 170 13.69 -12.09 -13.45
CA ILE A 170 14.11 -10.71 -13.69
C ILE A 170 13.29 -9.76 -12.82
N LYS A 171 13.94 -8.78 -12.20
CA LYS A 171 13.26 -7.85 -11.29
C LYS A 171 12.27 -6.99 -12.05
N ALA A 172 11.04 -6.92 -11.57
CA ALA A 172 9.99 -6.09 -12.12
C ALA A 172 9.73 -4.88 -11.20
N ALA A 173 9.46 -3.73 -11.82
CA ALA A 173 9.03 -2.55 -11.08
C ALA A 173 7.57 -2.71 -10.68
N TYR A 174 7.23 -2.23 -9.49
CA TYR A 174 5.85 -2.23 -9.00
C TYR A 174 5.53 -0.88 -8.35
N LYS A 175 4.24 -0.55 -8.30
CA LYS A 175 3.70 0.53 -7.47
C LYS A 175 2.78 -0.06 -6.40
N VAL A 176 2.72 0.57 -5.24
CA VAL A 176 1.66 0.29 -4.27
C VAL A 176 0.49 1.19 -4.64
N GLU A 177 -0.65 0.58 -4.91
CA GLU A 177 -1.88 1.29 -5.29
C GLU A 177 -2.91 1.09 -4.18
N THR A 178 -3.58 2.17 -3.79
CA THR A 178 -4.53 2.13 -2.68
C THR A 178 -5.88 2.62 -3.17
N GLY A 179 -6.90 1.78 -3.04
CA GLY A 179 -8.29 2.27 -3.14
C GLY A 179 -8.60 3.25 -2.01
N GLU A 180 -9.65 4.06 -2.15
CA GLU A 180 -9.96 5.10 -1.15
C GLU A 180 -10.22 4.50 0.26
N ALA A 181 -10.96 3.40 0.33
CA ALA A 181 -11.20 2.69 1.60
C ALA A 181 -9.91 2.12 2.20
N GLU A 182 -9.02 1.56 1.37
CA GLU A 182 -7.73 1.03 1.82
C GLU A 182 -6.80 2.15 2.29
N ARG A 183 -6.77 3.27 1.58
CA ARG A 183 -5.98 4.45 1.95
C ARG A 183 -6.35 4.93 3.34
N ILE A 184 -7.65 5.07 3.61
CA ILE A 184 -8.16 5.46 4.92
C ILE A 184 -7.79 4.42 5.99
N ALA A 185 -7.96 3.13 5.70
CA ALA A 185 -7.64 2.06 6.64
C ALA A 185 -6.14 1.99 6.97
N VAL A 186 -5.28 2.06 5.95
CA VAL A 186 -3.82 2.05 6.10
C VAL A 186 -3.34 3.29 6.84
N ASP A 187 -3.87 4.47 6.51
CA ASP A 187 -3.56 5.72 7.22
C ASP A 187 -3.95 5.62 8.70
N HIS A 188 -5.14 5.09 8.99
CA HIS A 188 -5.60 4.88 10.36
C HIS A 188 -4.69 3.90 11.11
N VAL A 189 -4.34 2.75 10.53
CA VAL A 189 -3.46 1.75 11.17
C VAL A 189 -2.05 2.32 11.40
N ALA A 190 -1.51 3.04 10.43
CA ALA A 190 -0.19 3.66 10.53
C ALA A 190 -0.13 4.71 11.63
N HIS A 191 -1.20 5.49 11.82
CA HIS A 191 -1.27 6.52 12.85
C HIS A 191 -1.88 6.04 14.17
N ALA A 192 -2.52 4.87 14.25
CA ALA A 192 -3.10 4.34 15.48
C ALA A 192 -2.03 4.08 16.57
N ALA A 193 -0.78 3.81 16.18
CA ALA A 193 0.34 3.72 17.12
C ALA A 193 0.76 5.08 17.70
N THR A 194 0.37 6.19 17.05
CA THR A 194 0.72 7.57 17.44
C THR A 194 -0.46 8.39 17.95
N HIS A 195 -1.70 7.99 17.64
CA HIS A 195 -2.90 8.68 18.06
C HIS A 195 -3.19 8.40 19.53
N GLN A 196 -3.09 9.43 20.35
CA GLN A 196 -3.68 9.44 21.68
C GLN A 196 -5.20 9.62 21.54
N GLU A 197 -5.99 8.86 22.29
CA GLU A 197 -7.45 9.01 22.34
C GLU A 197 -7.83 10.48 22.59
N GLY A 198 -8.47 11.13 21.61
CA GLY A 198 -8.93 12.52 21.69
C GLY A 198 -8.43 13.47 20.59
N GLU A 199 -7.55 13.04 19.70
CA GLU A 199 -7.15 13.88 18.56
C GLU A 199 -8.27 14.00 17.50
N SER A 200 -8.50 15.21 17.01
CA SER A 200 -9.48 15.48 15.95
C SER A 200 -9.06 14.84 14.63
N SER A 201 -10.03 14.28 13.88
CA SER A 201 -9.78 13.74 12.51
C SER A 201 -9.13 14.75 11.57
N LEU A 202 -9.36 16.05 11.78
CA LEU A 202 -8.70 17.13 11.03
C LEU A 202 -7.20 17.20 11.33
N ILE A 203 -6.80 16.99 12.59
CA ILE A 203 -5.38 16.99 12.99
C ILE A 203 -4.66 15.81 12.35
N ALA A 204 -5.27 14.62 12.38
CA ALA A 204 -4.74 13.44 11.70
C ALA A 204 -4.52 13.70 10.20
N HIS A 205 -5.55 14.22 9.51
CA HIS A 205 -5.48 14.52 8.09
C HIS A 205 -4.40 15.56 7.74
N LEU A 206 -4.32 16.67 8.49
CA LEU A 206 -3.30 17.70 8.29
C LEU A 206 -1.89 17.20 8.61
N SER A 207 -1.75 16.30 9.61
CA SER A 207 -0.49 15.64 9.93
C SER A 207 -0.02 14.75 8.78
N GLY A 208 -0.92 13.96 8.19
CA GLY A 208 -0.64 13.15 7.00
C GLY A 208 -0.17 13.99 5.82
N GLN A 209 -0.87 15.08 5.50
CA GLN A 209 -0.46 16.02 4.44
C GLN A 209 0.92 16.64 4.73
N ARG A 210 1.18 17.07 5.96
CA ARG A 210 2.47 17.63 6.37
C ARG A 210 3.60 16.60 6.21
N ASN A 211 3.38 15.35 6.59
CA ASN A 211 4.36 14.28 6.45
C ASN A 211 4.66 13.97 4.98
N ALA A 212 3.63 13.93 4.12
CA ALA A 212 3.81 13.77 2.68
C ALA A 212 4.64 14.92 2.07
N ILE A 213 4.34 16.18 2.43
CA ILE A 213 5.12 17.35 1.99
C ILE A 213 6.58 17.25 2.48
N LYS A 214 6.80 16.86 3.73
CA LYS A 214 8.15 16.68 4.30
C LYS A 214 8.93 15.57 3.58
N MET A 215 8.28 14.47 3.21
CA MET A 215 8.90 13.40 2.43
C MET A 215 9.30 13.89 1.04
N LEU A 216 8.44 14.66 0.37
CA LEU A 216 8.74 15.26 -0.93
C LEU A 216 9.92 16.24 -0.84
N ASP A 217 9.91 17.14 0.16
CA ASP A 217 11.01 18.08 0.42
C ASP A 217 12.35 17.36 0.63
N THR A 218 12.35 16.26 1.38
CA THR A 218 13.55 15.44 1.60
C THR A 218 14.09 14.86 0.29
N ARG A 219 13.20 14.37 -0.60
CA ARG A 219 13.59 13.84 -1.91
C ARG A 219 14.12 14.93 -2.85
N ILE A 220 13.47 16.09 -2.88
CA ILE A 220 13.92 17.24 -3.68
C ILE A 220 15.31 17.72 -3.22
N LYS A 221 15.54 17.79 -1.91
CA LYS A 221 16.86 18.15 -1.34
C LYS A 221 17.94 17.16 -1.75
N LEU A 222 17.65 15.86 -1.72
CA LEU A 222 18.59 14.82 -2.15
C LEU A 222 18.96 14.97 -3.63
N LEU A 223 17.99 15.23 -4.52
CA LEU A 223 18.26 15.48 -5.93
C LEU A 223 19.10 16.75 -6.14
N HIS A 224 18.82 17.80 -5.37
CA HIS A 224 19.58 19.05 -5.44
C HIS A 224 21.03 18.86 -4.97
N GLU A 225 21.25 18.14 -3.86
CA GLU A 225 22.58 17.80 -3.35
C GLU A 225 23.36 16.94 -4.35
N TYR A 226 22.72 15.93 -4.94
CA TYR A 226 23.31 15.12 -6.01
C TYR A 226 23.79 15.97 -7.20
N LEU A 227 22.96 16.92 -7.67
CA LEU A 227 23.35 17.82 -8.76
C LEU A 227 24.54 18.72 -8.38
N GLN A 228 24.57 19.24 -7.15
CA GLN A 228 25.69 20.04 -6.66
C GLN A 228 26.99 19.22 -6.62
N ASP A 229 26.93 17.99 -6.12
CA ASP A 229 28.08 17.09 -6.04
C ASP A 229 28.56 16.63 -7.43
N SER A 230 27.65 16.40 -8.37
CA SER A 230 27.95 16.11 -9.78
C SER A 230 28.70 17.28 -10.45
N VAL A 231 28.26 18.53 -10.21
CA VAL A 231 28.93 19.74 -10.73
C VAL A 231 30.32 19.91 -10.12
N GLN A 232 30.49 19.59 -8.84
CA GLN A 232 31.77 19.67 -8.13
C GLN A 232 32.70 18.48 -8.43
N GLY A 233 32.24 17.46 -9.16
CA GLY A 233 33.02 16.28 -9.51
C GLY A 233 33.24 15.29 -8.36
N ARG A 234 32.42 15.36 -7.29
CA ARG A 234 32.48 14.41 -6.16
C ARG A 234 31.81 13.07 -6.49
N VAL A 235 30.84 13.08 -7.40
CA VAL A 235 30.07 11.91 -7.84
C VAL A 235 30.17 11.79 -9.37
N PRO A 236 30.26 10.58 -9.94
CA PRO A 236 30.24 10.38 -11.38
C PRO A 236 28.95 10.92 -12.01
N LYS A 237 29.07 11.55 -13.19
CA LYS A 237 27.92 12.09 -13.91
C LYS A 237 27.10 10.97 -14.55
N ASP A 238 25.89 10.78 -14.07
CA ASP A 238 24.88 9.96 -14.74
C ASP A 238 23.99 10.86 -15.62
N HIS A 239 24.26 10.86 -16.92
CA HIS A 239 23.53 11.68 -17.89
C HIS A 239 22.07 11.23 -18.10
N ASP A 240 21.74 9.96 -17.86
CA ASP A 240 20.36 9.50 -17.96
C ASP A 240 19.54 10.05 -16.79
N LEU A 241 20.09 10.03 -15.57
CA LEU A 241 19.46 10.62 -14.39
C LEU A 241 19.34 12.15 -14.52
N GLU A 242 20.38 12.84 -15.00
CA GLU A 242 20.34 14.29 -15.25
C GLU A 242 19.24 14.67 -16.26
N ARG A 243 19.07 13.87 -17.32
CA ARG A 243 18.00 14.08 -18.30
C ARG A 243 16.62 13.86 -17.68
N GLN A 244 16.45 12.85 -16.83
CA GLN A 244 15.19 12.62 -16.10
C GLN A 244 14.86 13.79 -15.18
N ILE A 245 15.83 14.31 -14.44
CA ILE A 245 15.66 15.48 -13.57
C ILE A 245 15.27 16.72 -14.40
N SER A 246 15.95 16.97 -15.52
CA SER A 246 15.59 18.08 -16.43
C SER A 246 14.17 17.93 -16.97
N SER A 247 13.76 16.72 -17.37
CA SER A 247 12.38 16.45 -17.79
C SER A 247 11.37 16.70 -16.68
N LEU A 248 11.71 16.41 -15.42
CA LEU A 248 10.85 16.68 -14.27
C LEU A 248 10.65 18.18 -14.08
N CYS A 249 11.74 18.97 -14.10
CA CYS A 249 11.67 20.42 -13.97
C CYS A 249 10.85 21.07 -15.09
N ASN A 250 11.00 20.59 -16.33
CA ASN A 250 10.27 21.13 -17.49
C ASN A 250 8.76 20.78 -17.49
N ARG A 251 8.32 19.83 -16.66
CA ARG A 251 6.90 19.49 -16.48
C ARG A 251 6.20 20.36 -15.44
N LEU A 252 6.95 21.21 -14.72
CA LEU A 252 6.40 22.09 -13.71
C LEU A 252 6.07 23.46 -14.32
N PRO A 253 4.91 24.05 -14.01
CA PRO A 253 3.81 23.52 -13.18
C PRO A 253 2.97 22.46 -13.92
N THR A 254 2.66 21.34 -13.23
CA THR A 254 2.01 20.16 -13.82
C THR A 254 0.60 20.41 -14.33
N ILE A 255 -0.08 21.43 -13.79
CA ILE A 255 -1.42 21.86 -14.19
C ILE A 255 -1.41 23.38 -14.25
N SER A 256 -1.56 23.93 -15.45
CA SER A 256 -1.75 25.36 -15.65
C SER A 256 -2.63 25.58 -16.89
N GLY A 257 -3.80 26.17 -16.70
CA GLY A 257 -4.77 26.37 -17.76
C GLY A 257 -6.04 27.01 -17.25
N GLN A 258 -6.73 27.75 -18.12
CA GLN A 258 -7.96 28.46 -17.76
C GLN A 258 -9.07 27.48 -17.36
N ALA A 259 -9.18 26.33 -18.03
CA ALA A 259 -10.18 25.31 -17.71
C ALA A 259 -10.01 24.75 -16.30
N PHE A 260 -8.76 24.53 -15.85
CA PHE A 260 -8.49 24.08 -14.49
C PHE A 260 -8.87 25.15 -13.46
N GLU A 261 -8.56 26.41 -13.73
CA GLU A 261 -8.91 27.51 -12.81
C GLU A 261 -10.43 27.65 -12.66
N GLU A 262 -11.17 27.52 -13.76
CA GLU A 262 -12.64 27.52 -13.75
C GLU A 262 -13.19 26.34 -12.93
N GLU A 263 -12.70 25.12 -13.17
CA GLU A 263 -13.13 23.92 -12.44
C GLU A 263 -12.76 23.99 -10.95
N PHE A 264 -11.54 24.44 -10.63
CA PHE A 264 -11.07 24.64 -9.26
C PHE A 264 -11.93 25.66 -8.51
N MET A 265 -12.27 26.78 -9.15
CA MET A 265 -13.13 27.80 -8.55
C MET A 265 -14.55 27.29 -8.34
N THR A 266 -15.09 26.50 -9.27
CA THR A 266 -16.39 25.85 -9.10
C THR A 266 -16.38 24.92 -7.89
N GLU A 267 -15.41 24.00 -7.81
CA GLU A 267 -15.30 23.05 -6.69
C GLU A 267 -15.11 23.79 -5.35
N TYR A 268 -14.26 24.82 -5.34
CA TYR A 268 -14.01 25.64 -4.16
C TYR A 268 -15.29 26.33 -3.65
N ASN A 269 -16.07 26.93 -4.56
CA ASN A 269 -17.33 27.58 -4.22
C ASN A 269 -18.38 26.56 -3.72
N ASP A 270 -18.45 25.37 -4.30
CA ASP A 270 -19.38 24.31 -3.90
C ASP A 270 -19.06 23.78 -2.48
N VAL A 271 -17.78 23.58 -2.17
CA VAL A 271 -17.32 23.18 -0.83
C VAL A 271 -17.63 24.27 0.19
N LEU A 272 -17.37 25.54 -0.13
CA LEU A 272 -17.70 26.67 0.74
C LEU A 272 -19.20 26.77 1.01
N LEU A 273 -20.03 26.64 -0.03
CA LEU A 273 -21.48 26.70 0.10
C LEU A 273 -22.00 25.56 0.98
N THR A 274 -21.52 24.34 0.75
CA THR A 274 -21.88 23.17 1.55
C THR A 274 -21.47 23.34 3.01
N SER A 275 -20.25 23.81 3.26
CA SER A 275 -19.76 24.09 4.60
C SER A 275 -20.56 25.19 5.29
N TYR A 276 -20.95 26.24 4.56
CA TYR A 276 -21.78 27.32 5.08
C TYR A 276 -23.17 26.81 5.49
N LEU A 277 -23.82 26.02 4.63
CA LEU A 277 -25.10 25.39 4.94
C LEU A 277 -25.00 24.47 6.16
N ALA A 278 -23.96 23.64 6.26
CA ALA A 278 -23.72 22.80 7.44
C ALA A 278 -23.56 23.62 8.72
N THR A 279 -22.87 24.78 8.63
CA THR A 279 -22.70 25.70 9.76
C THR A 279 -24.03 26.32 10.19
N VAL A 280 -24.87 26.74 9.25
CA VAL A 280 -26.23 27.25 9.52
C VAL A 280 -27.09 26.16 10.17
N THR A 281 -27.07 24.94 9.64
CA THR A 281 -27.80 23.80 10.22
C THR A 281 -27.36 23.54 11.67
N LYS A 282 -26.04 23.55 11.93
CA LYS A 282 -25.50 23.40 13.29
C LYS A 282 -25.93 24.56 14.21
N GLY A 283 -25.91 25.79 13.71
CA GLY A 283 -26.38 26.97 14.45
C GLY A 283 -27.85 26.86 14.85
N THR A 284 -28.72 26.47 13.91
CA THR A 284 -30.15 26.25 14.16
C THR A 284 -30.36 25.11 15.16
N HIS A 285 -29.57 24.03 15.07
CA HIS A 285 -29.62 22.93 16.02
C HIS A 285 -29.27 23.39 17.45
N VAL A 286 -28.17 24.14 17.62
CA VAL A 286 -27.78 24.69 18.93
C VAL A 286 -28.85 25.64 19.48
N MET A 287 -29.47 26.45 18.61
CA MET A 287 -30.56 27.34 19.00
C MET A 287 -31.80 26.56 19.46
N SER A 288 -32.16 25.47 18.77
CA SER A 288 -33.23 24.56 19.20
C SER A 288 -32.91 23.94 20.55
N GLU A 289 -31.70 23.44 20.75
CA GLU A 289 -31.26 22.84 22.01
C GLU A 289 -31.31 23.85 23.16
N MET A 290 -30.98 25.13 22.88
CA MET A 290 -31.10 26.21 23.86
C MET A 290 -32.55 26.50 24.24
N ILE A 291 -33.47 26.50 23.26
CA ILE A 291 -34.91 26.66 23.50
C ILE A 291 -35.43 25.51 24.35
N ASP A 292 -35.03 24.27 24.05
CA ASP A 292 -35.44 23.08 24.81
C ASP A 292 -34.97 23.17 26.26
N LYS A 293 -33.69 23.51 26.49
CA LYS A 293 -33.13 23.73 27.84
C LYS A 293 -33.84 24.88 28.57
N PHE A 294 -34.13 25.98 27.88
CA PHE A 294 -34.86 27.10 28.46
C PHE A 294 -36.27 26.69 28.91
N ASN A 295 -37.00 25.94 28.08
CA ASN A 295 -38.34 25.46 28.40
C ASN A 295 -38.36 24.53 29.62
N VAL A 296 -37.35 23.67 29.77
CA VAL A 296 -37.18 22.82 30.97
C VAL A 296 -36.96 23.68 32.23
N VAL A 297 -36.11 24.70 32.17
CA VAL A 297 -35.86 25.60 33.32
C VAL A 297 -37.10 26.44 33.65
N ALA A 298 -37.75 27.01 32.63
CA ALA A 298 -38.95 27.82 32.79
C ALA A 298 -40.10 27.01 33.40
N SER A 299 -40.33 25.78 32.91
CA SER A 299 -41.34 24.89 33.50
C SER A 299 -41.01 24.51 34.95
N ALA A 300 -39.75 24.20 35.27
CA ALA A 300 -39.32 23.93 36.65
C ALA A 300 -39.50 25.12 37.60
N SER A 301 -39.24 26.35 37.12
CA SER A 301 -39.43 27.58 37.91
C SER A 301 -40.92 27.91 38.17
N SER A 302 -41.82 27.53 37.27
CA SER A 302 -43.27 27.70 37.49
C SER A 302 -43.81 26.81 38.62
N HIS A 303 -43.28 25.57 38.75
CA HIS A 303 -43.64 24.64 39.82
C HIS A 303 -43.14 25.07 41.21
N GLN A 304 -42.03 25.82 41.32
CA GLN A 304 -41.57 26.37 42.61
C GLN A 304 -42.44 27.52 43.13
N SER A 305 -43.17 28.24 42.26
CA SER A 305 -44.02 29.37 42.68
C SER A 305 -45.33 28.94 43.37
N HIS A 306 -45.82 27.73 43.11
CA HIS A 306 -47.07 27.21 43.69
C HIS A 306 -46.89 26.51 45.05
N GLY A 307 -45.68 26.50 45.60
CA GLY A 307 -45.30 25.75 46.82
C GLY A 307 -45.08 26.56 48.10
N ARG A 308 -45.65 27.77 48.27
CA ARG A 308 -45.62 28.49 49.57
C ARG A 308 -47.02 28.67 50.15
N PRO A 309 -47.44 27.88 51.15
CA PRO A 309 -48.65 28.17 51.92
C PRO A 309 -48.38 29.37 52.84
N ARG A 310 -49.16 30.44 52.70
CA ARG A 310 -49.23 31.55 53.66
C ARG A 310 -49.73 30.99 55.00
N ARG A 311 -48.85 30.89 55.99
CA ARG A 311 -49.19 30.55 57.39
C ARG A 311 -49.30 31.85 58.18
N GLY A 312 -50.46 32.07 58.79
CA GLY A 312 -50.78 33.19 59.70
C GLY A 312 -52.15 33.76 59.35
N MET A 313 -53.12 33.93 60.25
CA MET A 313 -53.15 33.90 61.72
C MET A 313 -54.65 33.75 62.07
N MET A 314 -55.01 32.79 62.92
CA MET A 314 -56.36 32.70 63.51
C MET A 314 -56.29 33.43 64.86
N GLY A 315 -57.15 34.43 65.04
CA GLY A 315 -57.55 34.93 66.35
C GLY A 315 -58.70 34.09 66.91
#